data_AF-A0A940BPF5-F1
#
_entry.id   AF-A0A940BPF5-F1
#
_cell.length_a   1.000
_cell.length_b   1.000
_cell.length_c   1.000
_cell.angle_alpha   90.00
_cell.angle_beta   90.00
_cell.angle_gamma   90.00
#
_symmetry.space_group_name_H-M   'P 1'
#
loop_
_entity.id
_entity.type
_entity.pdbx_description
1 polymer ?
#
loop_
_entity_poly.entity_id
_entity_poly.type
_entity_poly.pdbx_seq_one_letter_code
_entity_poly.pdbx_strand_id
1 'polypeptide(L)'
;GHGNRSCDDQIPSIMRLGNRIKALHINDNLGDTDLHTMPFLGSVPWENVMHALYVSGCDADLIYEIRINSCMPDPLMDLSARYCREVGEYLLTLYR
;
A
#
# COMPACT_ATOMS: atom_id res chain seq x y z
N GLY A 1 -1.49 -4.27 3.56
CA GLY A 1 -2.73 -5.04 3.77
C GLY A 1 -2.79 -5.77 5.10
N HIS A 2 -1.81 -6.61 5.46
CA HIS A 2 -1.91 -7.38 6.72
C HIS A 2 -2.14 -6.52 7.97
N GLY A 3 -1.54 -5.32 8.06
CA GLY A 3 -1.83 -4.39 9.16
C GLY A 3 -3.31 -4.02 9.26
N ASN A 4 -4.01 -3.82 8.13
CA ASN A 4 -5.45 -3.56 8.07
C ASN A 4 -6.32 -4.76 8.50
N ARG A 5 -5.78 -5.99 8.39
CA ARG A 5 -6.48 -7.22 8.76
C ARG A 5 -6.20 -7.66 10.20
N SER A 6 -4.96 -7.49 10.63
CA SER A 6 -4.45 -8.02 11.89
C SER A 6 -4.39 -6.98 13.00
N CYS A 7 -4.50 -5.70 12.67
CA CYS A 7 -4.57 -4.61 13.62
C CYS A 7 -5.85 -3.82 13.36
N ASP A 8 -6.57 -3.45 14.42
CA ASP A 8 -7.69 -2.51 14.32
C ASP A 8 -7.23 -1.16 13.73
N ASP A 9 -5.98 -0.78 14.01
CA ASP A 9 -5.29 0.37 13.42
C ASP A 9 -3.79 0.08 13.29
N GLN A 10 -3.24 0.20 12.07
CA GLN A 10 -1.82 -0.01 11.79
C GLN A 10 -0.94 1.23 12.01
N ILE A 11 -1.54 2.42 12.17
CA ILE A 11 -0.82 3.69 12.34
C ILE A 11 0.09 3.70 13.58
N PRO A 12 -0.33 3.22 14.78
CA PRO A 12 0.54 3.19 15.95
C PRO A 12 1.81 2.34 15.74
N SER A 13 1.69 1.24 15.00
CA SER A 13 2.83 0.36 14.66
C SER A 13 3.80 1.07 13.72
N ILE A 14 3.30 1.78 12.72
CA ILE A 14 4.11 2.62 11.81
C ILE A 14 4.87 3.67 12.63
N MET A 15 4.16 4.44 13.46
CA MET A 15 4.76 5.46 14.31
C MET A 15 5.82 4.90 15.27
N ARG A 16 5.60 3.68 15.79
CA ARG A 16 6.53 3.04 16.73
C ARG A 16 7.81 2.55 16.05
N LEU A 17 7.72 2.10 14.81
CA LEU A 17 8.86 1.59 14.05
C LEU A 17 9.64 2.72 13.36
N GLY A 18 8.94 3.64 12.70
CA GLY A 18 9.51 4.78 11.99
C GLY A 18 10.62 4.38 11.03
N ASN A 19 11.77 5.04 11.13
CA ASN A 19 12.99 4.76 10.34
C ASN A 19 13.58 3.33 10.49
N ARG A 20 13.04 2.50 11.40
CA ARG A 20 13.42 1.08 11.52
C ARG A 20 12.67 0.19 10.53
N ILE A 21 11.62 0.69 9.87
CA ILE A 21 10.99 0.01 8.73
C ILE A 21 11.99 0.02 7.58
N LYS A 22 12.28 -1.15 7.00
CA LYS A 22 13.27 -1.31 5.92
C LYS A 22 12.68 -1.73 4.57
N ALA A 23 11.46 -2.23 4.59
CA ALA A 23 10.71 -2.61 3.40
C ALA A 23 9.22 -2.52 3.70
N LEU A 24 8.43 -2.11 2.71
CA LEU A 24 6.98 -2.04 2.80
C LEU A 24 6.36 -2.84 1.66
N HIS A 25 5.68 -3.92 2.00
CA HIS A 25 4.75 -4.57 1.09
C HIS A 25 3.39 -3.88 1.19
N ILE A 26 2.96 -3.27 0.09
CA ILE A 26 1.72 -2.52 0.02
C ILE A 26 0.68 -3.24 -0.84
N ASN A 27 -0.50 -3.35 -0.27
CA ASN A 27 -1.73 -3.82 -0.89
C ASN A 27 -2.92 -3.37 -0.04
N ASP A 28 -4.07 -3.29 -0.68
CA ASP A 28 -5.34 -2.97 -0.04
C ASP A 28 -6.19 -4.22 0.13
N ASN A 29 -7.16 -4.14 1.05
CA ASN A 29 -8.09 -5.21 1.38
C ASN A 29 -9.29 -4.66 2.17
N LEU A 30 -10.27 -5.50 2.52
CA LEU A 30 -11.48 -5.06 3.24
C LEU A 30 -11.37 -5.13 4.77
N GLY A 31 -10.18 -5.43 5.31
CA GLY A 31 -9.93 -5.63 6.74
C GLY A 31 -10.30 -7.03 7.22
N ASP A 32 -11.43 -7.59 6.81
CA ASP A 32 -11.80 -8.96 7.17
C ASP A 32 -11.18 -10.03 6.26
N THR A 33 -10.88 -9.66 5.02
CA THR A 33 -10.43 -10.54 3.94
C THR A 33 -9.23 -9.94 3.25
N ASP A 34 -8.15 -10.71 3.10
CA ASP A 34 -6.90 -10.22 2.52
C ASP A 34 -6.88 -10.36 0.99
N LEU A 35 -7.52 -9.41 0.30
CA LEU A 35 -7.79 -9.49 -1.14
C LEU A 35 -6.59 -9.16 -2.06
N HIS A 36 -5.55 -8.50 -1.55
CA HIS A 36 -4.35 -8.11 -2.31
C HIS A 36 -4.71 -7.21 -3.52
N THR A 37 -5.60 -6.24 -3.30
CA THR A 37 -6.02 -5.28 -4.32
C THR A 37 -5.08 -4.08 -4.36
N MET A 38 -5.24 -3.22 -5.38
CA MET A 38 -4.55 -1.95 -5.43
C MET A 38 -5.00 -1.03 -4.29
N PRO A 39 -4.11 -0.16 -3.79
CA PRO A 39 -4.49 0.99 -2.99
C PRO A 39 -5.73 1.69 -3.52
N PHE A 40 -6.61 2.10 -2.60
CA PHE A 40 -7.91 2.75 -2.85
C PHE A 40 -9.03 1.83 -3.35
N LEU A 41 -8.80 0.51 -3.41
CA LEU A 41 -9.85 -0.47 -3.74
C LEU A 41 -10.34 -1.26 -2.52
N GLY A 42 -9.87 -0.91 -1.32
CA GLY A 42 -10.29 -1.52 -0.06
C GLY A 42 -10.60 -0.48 1.02
N SER A 43 -10.28 -0.82 2.27
CA SER A 43 -10.57 -0.02 3.45
C SER A 43 -9.34 0.58 4.13
N VAL A 44 -8.14 0.35 3.60
CA VAL A 44 -6.93 0.98 4.15
C VAL A 44 -7.03 2.51 4.02
N PRO A 45 -6.85 3.28 5.11
CA PRO A 45 -6.90 4.75 5.06
C PRO A 45 -5.56 5.31 4.54
N TRP A 46 -5.32 5.19 3.23
CA TRP A 46 -4.02 5.45 2.61
C TRP A 46 -3.46 6.85 2.87
N GLU A 47 -4.28 7.90 2.91
CA GLU A 47 -3.83 9.25 3.25
C GLU A 47 -3.22 9.29 4.65
N ASN A 48 -3.87 8.65 5.63
CA ASN A 48 -3.37 8.57 7.00
C ASN A 48 -2.11 7.72 7.08
N VAL A 49 -2.06 6.61 6.33
CA VAL A 49 -0.89 5.73 6.26
C VAL A 49 0.31 6.46 5.67
N MET A 50 0.16 7.14 4.54
CA MET A 50 1.23 7.88 3.88
C MET A 50 1.73 9.02 4.76
N HIS A 51 0.82 9.76 5.41
CA HIS A 51 1.18 10.79 6.37
C HIS A 51 1.94 10.20 7.58
N ALA A 52 1.49 9.07 8.14
CA ALA A 52 2.18 8.40 9.25
C ALA A 52 3.59 7.91 8.88
N LEU A 53 3.77 7.37 7.67
CA LEU A 53 5.09 6.99 7.15
C LEU A 53 6.02 8.20 7.09
N TYR A 54 5.52 9.34 6.56
CA TYR A 54 6.29 10.58 6.50
C TYR A 54 6.70 11.09 7.88
N VAL A 55 5.75 11.32 8.79
CA VAL A 55 6.05 11.91 10.10
C VAL A 55 6.86 10.98 11.01
N SER A 56 6.78 9.66 10.80
CA SER A 56 7.60 8.68 11.53
C SER A 56 9.04 8.58 11.01
N GLY A 57 9.36 9.23 9.89
CA GLY A 57 10.67 9.19 9.25
C GLY A 57 10.97 7.85 8.56
N CYS A 58 9.94 7.15 8.10
CA CYS A 58 10.11 5.91 7.33
C CYS A 58 10.54 6.23 5.89
N ASP A 59 11.74 5.80 5.51
CA ASP A 59 12.35 6.04 4.19
C ASP A 59 12.31 4.83 3.25
N ALA A 60 11.58 3.77 3.62
CA ALA A 60 11.48 2.55 2.83
C ALA A 60 10.64 2.73 1.55
N ASP A 61 11.05 2.03 0.48
CA ASP A 61 10.32 1.97 -0.77
C ASP A 61 8.96 1.26 -0.63
N LEU A 62 7.99 1.69 -1.46
CA LEU A 62 6.70 1.05 -1.60
C LEU A 62 6.79 -0.10 -2.61
N ILE A 63 6.62 -1.34 -2.15
CA ILE A 63 6.66 -2.54 -2.99
C ILE A 63 5.25 -3.12 -3.10
N TYR A 64 4.70 -3.21 -4.31
CA TYR A 64 3.36 -3.77 -4.51
C TYR A 64 3.32 -5.29 -4.23
N GLU A 65 2.40 -5.70 -3.34
CA GLU A 65 2.03 -7.10 -3.09
C GLU A 65 0.59 -7.35 -3.56
N ILE A 66 0.37 -7.19 -4.86
CA ILE A 66 -0.95 -7.20 -5.49
C ILE A 66 -1.15 -8.41 -6.39
N ARG A 67 -2.41 -8.75 -6.68
CA ARG A 67 -2.77 -9.84 -7.61
C ARG A 67 -3.66 -9.43 -8.78
N ILE A 68 -3.77 -8.12 -9.05
CA ILE A 68 -4.76 -7.60 -10.00
C ILE A 68 -4.55 -8.08 -11.44
N ASN A 69 -3.31 -8.41 -11.83
CA ASN A 69 -2.94 -8.76 -13.19
C ASN A 69 -2.43 -10.20 -13.34
N SER A 70 -2.46 -11.00 -12.26
CA SER A 70 -1.90 -12.36 -12.25
C SER A 70 -2.54 -13.32 -13.26
N CYS A 71 -3.77 -13.03 -13.70
CA CYS A 71 -4.53 -13.83 -14.65
C CYS A 71 -4.90 -13.05 -15.92
N MET A 72 -4.32 -11.86 -16.13
CA MET A 72 -4.59 -11.07 -17.33
C MET A 72 -3.83 -11.63 -18.55
N PRO A 73 -4.43 -11.60 -19.75
CA PRO A 73 -3.69 -11.87 -20.98
C PRO A 73 -2.64 -10.78 -21.23
N ASP A 74 -1.53 -11.12 -21.91
CA ASP A 74 -0.39 -10.24 -22.17
C ASP A 74 -0.74 -8.81 -22.59
N PRO A 75 -1.69 -8.58 -23.53
CA PRO A 75 -2.03 -7.21 -23.95
C PRO A 75 -2.57 -6.31 -22.82
N LEU A 76 -3.12 -6.90 -21.75
CA LEU A 76 -3.66 -6.17 -20.60
C LEU A 76 -2.65 -6.02 -19.46
N MET A 77 -1.54 -6.78 -19.47
CA MET A 77 -0.49 -6.67 -18.44
C MET A 77 0.19 -5.29 -18.47
N ASP A 78 0.53 -4.78 -19.65
CA ASP A 78 1.12 -3.45 -19.77
C ASP A 78 0.17 -2.32 -19.35
N LEU A 79 -1.13 -2.48 -19.64
CA LEU A 79 -2.14 -1.51 -19.23
C LEU A 79 -2.28 -1.47 -17.70
N SER A 80 -2.36 -2.65 -17.07
CA SER A 80 -2.44 -2.75 -15.61
C SER A 80 -1.16 -2.25 -14.93
N ALA A 81 0.03 -2.52 -15.48
CA ALA A 81 1.28 -2.01 -14.96
C ALA A 81 1.34 -0.47 -14.99
N ARG A 82 0.86 0.16 -16.08
CA ARG A 82 0.73 1.63 -16.14
C ARG A 82 -0.22 2.16 -15.08
N TYR A 83 -1.38 1.52 -14.89
CA TYR A 83 -2.30 1.88 -13.81
C TYR A 83 -1.64 1.78 -12.43
N CYS A 84 -0.89 0.70 -12.16
CA CYS A 84 -0.15 0.56 -10.91
C CYS A 84 0.84 1.70 -10.69
N ARG A 85 1.54 2.12 -11.75
CA ARG A 85 2.44 3.27 -11.68
C ARG A 85 1.71 4.55 -11.29
N GLU A 86 0.60 4.88 -11.95
CA GLU A 86 -0.15 6.11 -11.64
C GLU A 86 -0.64 6.15 -10.18
N VAL A 87 -1.09 5.01 -9.66
CA VAL A 87 -1.48 4.90 -8.24
C VAL A 87 -0.28 5.12 -7.32
N GLY A 88 0.88 4.56 -7.67
CA GLY A 88 2.12 4.73 -6.90
C GLY A 88 2.59 6.18 -6.88
N GLU A 89 2.60 6.84 -8.04
CA GLU A 89 2.92 8.27 -8.16
C GLU A 89 1.98 9.11 -7.28
N TYR A 90 0.68 8.81 -7.30
CA TYR A 90 -0.28 9.49 -6.44
C TYR A 90 0.03 9.28 -4.94
N LEU A 91 0.33 8.05 -4.51
CA LEU A 91 0.73 7.77 -3.13
C LEU A 91 1.95 8.60 -2.71
N LEU A 92 2.96 8.73 -3.58
CA LEU A 92 4.13 9.55 -3.31
C LEU A 92 3.78 11.03 -3.12
N THR A 93 2.76 11.56 -3.81
CA THR A 93 2.29 12.94 -3.56
C THR A 93 1.67 13.13 -2.16
N LEU A 94 1.24 12.05 -1.51
CA LEU A 94 0.69 12.05 -0.16
C LEU A 94 1.77 11.94 0.94
N TYR A 95 3.02 11.60 0.58
CA TYR A 95 4.14 11.50 1.51
C TYR A 95 4.68 12.91 1.87
N ARG A 96 3.98 13.61 2.77
CA ARG A 96 4.27 14.99 3.20
C ARG A 96 3.68 15.33 4.56
#